data_AF-A0A9W6PGF7-F1
#
_entry.id   AF-A0A9W6PGF7-F1
#
_cell.length_a   1.000
_cell.length_b   1.000
_cell.length_c   1.000
_cell.angle_alpha   90.00
_cell.angle_beta   90.00
_cell.angle_gamma   90.00
#
_symmetry.space_group_name_H-M   'P 1'
#
loop_
_entity.id
_entity.type
_entity.pdbx_description
1 polymer ?
#
loop_
_entity_poly.entity_id
_entity_poly.type
_entity_poly.pdbx_seq_one_letter_code
_entity_poly.pdbx_strand_id
1 'polypeptide(L)'
;MTQDPAAATATATAATTKQRLLAAAREEFAAHGIAGARVDRIAELAGVNKERIYGYFGSKQKLFDQVVSQALDELAEAVPLRPGDDPAEYVGRVYDFHRANPVLVRLSLWEGLHYRDEALPDEERRATHYERKVAALAETFGTEVSPEVASCLLGLIALAAWPSAVPQMSRLILGAGPRPDLRAHLVEFARRAVADSLPAGGGAGTGAEA
;
A
#
# COMPACT_ATOMS: atom_id res chain seq x y z
N MET A 1 -23.07 21.40 32.12
CA MET A 1 -22.51 21.28 30.75
C MET A 1 -23.27 20.14 30.08
N THR A 2 -24.45 20.45 29.56
CA THR A 2 -25.40 19.45 29.03
C THR A 2 -25.07 19.26 27.55
N GLN A 3 -24.43 18.14 27.20
CA GLN A 3 -24.27 17.77 25.79
C GLN A 3 -25.64 17.37 25.23
N ASP A 4 -26.02 18.02 24.14
CA ASP A 4 -27.30 17.85 23.46
C ASP A 4 -27.33 16.51 22.69
N PRO A 5 -28.25 15.57 22.98
CA PRO A 5 -28.31 14.24 22.35
C PRO A 5 -28.56 14.28 20.82
N ALA A 6 -29.09 15.39 20.30
CA ALA A 6 -29.27 15.60 18.86
C ALA A 6 -27.93 15.75 18.12
N ALA A 7 -26.92 16.36 18.76
CA ALA A 7 -25.59 16.53 18.16
C ALA A 7 -24.86 15.19 18.05
N ALA A 8 -24.96 14.32 19.06
CA ALA A 8 -24.33 13.00 19.03
C ALA A 8 -24.92 12.10 17.92
N THR A 9 -26.24 12.15 17.71
CA THR A 9 -26.94 11.33 16.71
C THR A 9 -26.68 11.80 15.28
N ALA A 10 -26.60 13.12 15.05
CA ALA A 10 -26.22 13.68 13.76
C ALA A 10 -24.76 13.35 13.38
N THR A 11 -23.86 13.34 14.37
CA THR A 11 -22.44 13.02 14.18
C THR A 11 -22.23 11.53 13.86
N ALA A 12 -22.96 10.64 14.55
CA ALA A 12 -22.93 9.19 14.27
C ALA A 12 -23.52 8.86 12.89
N THR A 13 -24.63 9.50 12.50
CA THR A 13 -25.25 9.30 11.18
C THR A 13 -24.40 9.89 10.03
N ALA A 14 -23.68 10.98 10.30
CA ALA A 14 -22.73 11.55 9.36
C ALA A 14 -21.49 10.64 9.17
N ALA A 15 -21.00 10.03 10.25
CA ALA A 15 -19.89 9.07 10.20
C ALA A 15 -20.24 7.85 9.33
N THR A 16 -21.45 7.28 9.48
CA THR A 16 -21.89 6.16 8.63
C THR A 16 -22.09 6.56 7.16
N THR A 17 -22.53 7.80 6.91
CA THR A 17 -22.70 8.32 5.55
C THR A 17 -21.34 8.52 4.85
N LYS A 18 -20.36 9.10 5.56
CA LYS A 18 -18.99 9.25 5.05
C LYS A 18 -18.35 7.90 4.75
N GLN A 19 -18.53 6.91 5.62
CA GLN A 19 -18.03 5.55 5.42
C GLN A 19 -18.65 4.87 4.20
N ARG A 20 -19.98 4.95 4.02
CA ARG A 20 -20.66 4.42 2.83
C ARG A 20 -20.15 5.07 1.55
N LEU A 21 -19.92 6.39 1.58
CA LEU A 21 -19.35 7.12 0.45
C LEU A 21 -17.93 6.67 0.11
N LEU A 22 -17.06 6.50 1.12
CA LEU A 22 -15.69 6.01 0.91
C LEU A 22 -15.68 4.58 0.36
N ALA A 23 -16.55 3.70 0.86
CA ALA A 23 -16.68 2.34 0.35
C ALA A 23 -17.15 2.31 -1.12
N ALA A 24 -18.19 3.08 -1.46
CA ALA A 24 -18.67 3.18 -2.84
C ALA A 24 -17.62 3.80 -3.78
N ALA A 25 -16.92 4.83 -3.31
CA ALA A 25 -15.87 5.48 -4.08
C ALA A 25 -14.68 4.53 -4.32
N ARG A 26 -14.31 3.73 -3.32
CA ARG A 26 -13.27 2.70 -3.42
C ARG A 26 -13.54 1.71 -4.55
N GLU A 27 -14.75 1.17 -4.62
CA GLU A 27 -15.19 0.28 -5.70
C GLU A 27 -15.15 0.97 -7.07
N GLU A 28 -15.77 2.15 -7.17
CA GLU A 28 -15.88 2.91 -8.41
C GLU A 28 -14.50 3.31 -8.98
N PHE A 29 -13.61 3.85 -8.14
CA PHE A 29 -12.27 4.26 -8.55
C PHE A 29 -11.39 3.05 -8.89
N ALA A 30 -11.51 1.94 -8.16
CA ALA A 30 -10.78 0.73 -8.51
C ALA A 30 -11.21 0.20 -9.88
N ALA A 31 -12.49 0.25 -10.20
CA ALA A 31 -13.02 -0.20 -11.49
C ALA A 31 -12.64 0.73 -12.64
N HIS A 32 -12.76 2.05 -12.46
CA HIS A 32 -12.77 3.01 -13.56
C HIS A 32 -11.63 4.04 -13.54
N GLY A 33 -10.82 4.08 -12.49
CA GLY A 33 -9.83 5.12 -12.25
C GLY A 33 -10.47 6.48 -12.01
N ILE A 34 -9.68 7.48 -11.62
CA ILE A 34 -10.21 8.81 -11.34
C ILE A 34 -10.87 9.47 -12.55
N ALA A 35 -10.30 9.31 -13.75
CA ALA A 35 -10.83 9.90 -14.96
C ALA A 35 -12.20 9.29 -15.34
N GLY A 36 -12.32 7.96 -15.28
CA GLY A 36 -13.54 7.24 -15.67
C GLY A 36 -14.61 7.17 -14.57
N ALA A 37 -14.25 7.37 -13.30
CA ALA A 37 -15.17 7.33 -12.18
C ALA A 37 -16.20 8.47 -12.22
N ARG A 38 -17.46 8.13 -11.93
CA ARG A 38 -18.59 9.07 -11.91
C ARG A 38 -19.11 9.27 -10.50
N VAL A 39 -19.19 10.54 -10.08
CA VAL A 39 -19.74 10.94 -8.77
C VAL A 39 -21.19 10.48 -8.61
N ASP A 40 -21.98 10.48 -9.69
CA ASP A 40 -23.36 9.98 -9.66
C ASP A 40 -23.41 8.49 -9.28
N ARG A 41 -22.56 7.65 -9.87
CA ARG A 41 -22.49 6.21 -9.53
C ARG A 41 -22.07 5.98 -8.08
N ILE A 42 -21.12 6.78 -7.58
CA ILE A 42 -20.69 6.73 -6.18
C ILE A 42 -21.86 7.06 -5.25
N ALA A 43 -22.62 8.11 -5.57
CA ALA A 43 -23.77 8.53 -4.77
C ALA A 43 -24.88 7.46 -4.76
N GLU A 44 -25.18 6.90 -5.93
CA GLU A 44 -26.14 5.80 -6.09
C GLU A 44 -25.73 4.55 -5.30
N LEU A 45 -24.48 4.09 -5.46
CA LEU A 45 -23.93 2.94 -4.74
C LEU A 45 -23.92 3.15 -3.23
N ALA A 46 -23.60 4.35 -2.77
CA ALA A 46 -23.62 4.69 -1.36
C ALA A 46 -25.04 4.88 -0.80
N GLY A 47 -26.06 5.03 -1.66
CA GLY A 47 -27.44 5.36 -1.25
C GLY A 47 -27.53 6.74 -0.59
N VAL A 48 -26.88 7.74 -1.19
CA VAL A 48 -26.85 9.13 -0.68
C VAL A 48 -27.02 10.13 -1.82
N ASN A 49 -27.38 11.38 -1.49
CA ASN A 49 -27.43 12.43 -2.50
C ASN A 49 -26.03 12.91 -2.89
N LYS A 50 -25.80 13.19 -4.18
CA LYS A 50 -24.49 13.58 -4.72
C LYS A 50 -23.94 14.86 -4.11
N GLU A 51 -24.78 15.80 -3.68
CA GLU A 51 -24.32 17.03 -3.01
C GLU A 51 -23.61 16.71 -1.68
N ARG A 52 -23.91 15.57 -1.04
CA ARG A 52 -23.18 15.13 0.17
C ARG A 52 -21.73 14.80 -0.13
N ILE A 53 -21.41 14.32 -1.35
CA ILE A 53 -20.01 14.05 -1.74
C ILE A 53 -19.21 15.35 -1.74
N TYR A 54 -19.73 16.38 -2.40
CA TYR A 54 -19.07 17.69 -2.41
C TYR A 54 -19.05 18.32 -1.01
N GLY A 55 -20.09 18.12 -0.20
CA GLY A 55 -20.12 18.59 1.19
C GLY A 55 -19.04 17.95 2.08
N TYR A 56 -18.79 16.64 1.95
CA TYR A 56 -17.80 15.93 2.78
C TYR A 56 -16.37 16.06 2.26
N PHE A 57 -16.18 16.01 0.94
CA PHE A 57 -14.86 15.83 0.34
C PHE A 57 -14.42 17.02 -0.53
N GLY A 58 -15.33 17.92 -0.88
CA GLY A 58 -15.06 19.11 -1.69
C GLY A 58 -14.92 18.82 -3.20
N SER A 59 -14.21 17.76 -3.59
CA SER A 59 -14.05 17.39 -5.00
C SER A 59 -13.89 15.89 -5.21
N LYS A 60 -14.06 15.44 -6.47
CA LYS A 60 -13.79 14.05 -6.86
C LYS A 60 -12.32 13.68 -6.64
N GLN A 61 -11.41 14.62 -6.85
CA GLN A 61 -9.98 14.46 -6.59
C GLN A 61 -9.71 14.17 -5.12
N LYS A 62 -10.15 15.05 -4.22
CA LYS A 62 -9.95 14.87 -2.77
C LYS A 62 -10.58 13.58 -2.24
N LEU A 63 -11.71 13.16 -2.81
CA LEU A 63 -12.31 11.86 -2.50
C LEU A 63 -11.43 10.70 -2.97
N PHE A 64 -10.88 10.76 -4.18
CA PHE A 64 -9.92 9.76 -4.68
C PHE A 64 -8.68 9.69 -3.80
N ASP A 65 -8.08 10.83 -3.49
CA ASP A 65 -6.87 10.93 -2.67
C ASP A 65 -7.12 10.31 -1.28
N GLN A 66 -8.27 10.62 -0.66
CA GLN A 66 -8.65 10.04 0.62
C GLN A 66 -8.87 8.52 0.55
N VAL A 67 -9.47 8.02 -0.54
CA VAL A 67 -9.67 6.58 -0.76
C VAL A 67 -8.33 5.84 -0.89
N VAL A 68 -7.39 6.38 -1.66
CA VAL A 68 -6.06 5.78 -1.82
C VAL A 68 -5.29 5.83 -0.51
N SER A 69 -5.30 6.98 0.15
CA SER A 69 -4.67 7.21 1.45
C SER A 69 -5.16 6.20 2.50
N GLN A 70 -6.48 6.01 2.63
CA GLN A 70 -7.06 5.01 3.55
C GLN A 70 -6.64 3.58 3.18
N ALA A 71 -6.65 3.22 1.90
CA ALA A 71 -6.30 1.87 1.48
C ALA A 71 -4.80 1.55 1.72
N LEU A 72 -3.92 2.55 1.61
CA LEU A 72 -2.50 2.42 1.94
C LEU A 72 -2.27 2.34 3.45
N ASP A 73 -3.04 3.10 4.25
CA ASP A 73 -3.00 3.01 5.71
C ASP A 73 -3.43 1.61 6.19
N GLU A 74 -4.48 1.03 5.59
CA GLU A 74 -4.89 -0.36 5.88
C GLU A 74 -3.77 -1.39 5.62
N LEU A 75 -3.02 -1.25 4.52
CA LEU A 75 -1.85 -2.10 4.25
C LEU A 75 -0.73 -1.85 5.26
N ALA A 76 -0.45 -0.59 5.58
CA ALA A 76 0.57 -0.20 6.53
C ALA A 76 0.32 -0.77 7.93
N GLU A 77 -0.93 -0.75 8.37
CA GLU A 77 -1.37 -1.30 9.65
C GLU A 77 -1.37 -2.83 9.67
N ALA A 78 -1.87 -3.47 8.60
CA ALA A 78 -1.96 -4.92 8.53
C ALA A 78 -0.62 -5.61 8.30
N VAL A 79 0.29 -4.98 7.55
CA VAL A 79 1.59 -5.53 7.16
C VAL A 79 2.70 -4.52 7.43
N PRO A 80 3.01 -4.24 8.71
CA PRO A 80 4.15 -3.40 9.04
C PRO A 80 5.46 -4.11 8.67
N LEU A 81 6.49 -3.30 8.37
CA LEU A 81 7.88 -3.73 8.38
C LEU A 81 8.55 -3.05 9.57
N ARG A 82 8.93 -3.85 10.56
CA ARG A 82 9.53 -3.38 11.82
C ARG A 82 11.01 -3.78 11.86
N PRO A 83 11.83 -3.07 12.65
CA PRO A 83 13.19 -3.51 12.91
C PRO A 83 13.24 -4.97 13.41
N GLY A 84 14.13 -5.76 12.82
CA GLY A 84 14.30 -7.18 13.15
C GLY A 84 13.32 -8.15 12.47
N ASP A 85 12.35 -7.65 11.70
CA ASP A 85 11.51 -8.53 10.85
C ASP A 85 12.36 -9.15 9.73
N ASP A 86 12.04 -10.39 9.32
CA ASP A 86 12.59 -10.97 8.09
C ASP A 86 12.02 -10.23 6.85
N PRO A 87 12.84 -9.50 6.06
CA PRO A 87 12.37 -8.77 4.89
C PRO A 87 11.82 -9.70 3.80
N ALA A 88 12.27 -10.96 3.75
CA ALA A 88 11.74 -11.95 2.83
C ALA A 88 10.31 -12.37 3.20
N GLU A 89 10.03 -12.58 4.49
CA GLU A 89 8.67 -12.86 4.94
C GLU A 89 7.75 -11.63 4.81
N TYR A 90 8.30 -10.41 4.88
CA TYR A 90 7.53 -9.19 4.56
C TYR A 90 6.98 -9.25 3.13
N VAL A 91 7.75 -9.70 2.14
CA VAL A 91 7.27 -9.92 0.75
C VAL A 91 6.08 -10.88 0.74
N GLY A 92 6.16 -11.99 1.46
CA GLY A 92 5.07 -12.97 1.58
C GLY A 92 3.80 -12.37 2.18
N ARG A 93 3.93 -11.60 3.28
CA ARG A 93 2.78 -10.95 3.93
C ARG A 93 2.12 -9.88 3.03
N VAL A 94 2.92 -9.08 2.32
CA VAL A 94 2.40 -8.07 1.37
C VAL A 94 1.71 -8.76 0.18
N TYR A 95 2.28 -9.85 -0.32
CA TYR A 95 1.66 -10.66 -1.38
C TYR A 95 0.29 -11.20 -0.95
N ASP A 96 0.21 -11.79 0.24
CA ASP A 96 -1.04 -12.32 0.81
C ASP A 96 -2.08 -11.21 0.98
N PHE A 97 -1.66 -10.04 1.50
CA PHE A 97 -2.54 -8.88 1.64
C PHE A 97 -3.12 -8.43 0.30
N HIS A 98 -2.30 -8.30 -0.75
CA HIS A 98 -2.80 -7.90 -2.07
C HIS A 98 -3.74 -8.93 -2.70
N ARG A 99 -3.52 -10.23 -2.43
CA ARG A 99 -4.44 -11.28 -2.87
C ARG A 99 -5.80 -11.21 -2.18
N ALA A 100 -5.80 -10.91 -0.88
CA ALA A 100 -7.02 -10.70 -0.11
C ALA A 100 -7.71 -9.37 -0.47
N ASN A 101 -6.93 -8.37 -0.88
CA ASN A 101 -7.37 -7.00 -1.13
C ASN A 101 -6.98 -6.51 -2.54
N PRO A 102 -7.55 -7.09 -3.63
CA PRO A 102 -7.17 -6.76 -5.01
C PRO A 102 -7.49 -5.31 -5.41
N VAL A 103 -8.35 -4.64 -4.65
CA VAL A 103 -8.70 -3.23 -4.86
C VAL A 103 -7.50 -2.31 -4.63
N LEU A 104 -6.67 -2.56 -3.62
CA LEU A 104 -5.56 -1.67 -3.29
C LEU A 104 -4.57 -1.52 -4.45
N VAL A 105 -4.12 -2.64 -5.03
CA VAL A 105 -3.14 -2.58 -6.12
C VAL A 105 -3.69 -1.86 -7.35
N ARG A 106 -5.01 -1.97 -7.61
CA ARG A 106 -5.66 -1.23 -8.69
C ARG A 106 -5.70 0.27 -8.41
N LEU A 107 -6.02 0.67 -7.18
CA LEU A 107 -6.00 2.07 -6.78
C LEU A 107 -4.61 2.67 -6.91
N SER A 108 -3.57 1.95 -6.47
CA SER A 108 -2.17 2.39 -6.61
C SER A 108 -1.76 2.53 -8.09
N LEU A 109 -2.18 1.61 -8.97
CA LEU A 109 -1.95 1.76 -10.41
C LEU A 109 -2.66 2.97 -11.00
N TRP A 110 -3.90 3.25 -10.57
CA TRP A 110 -4.61 4.45 -11.02
C TRP A 110 -3.99 5.74 -10.51
N GLU A 111 -3.47 5.75 -9.27
CA GLU A 111 -2.71 6.86 -8.71
C GLU A 111 -1.45 7.13 -9.56
N GLY A 112 -0.66 6.09 -9.86
CA GLY A 112 0.53 6.22 -10.70
C GLY A 112 0.23 6.68 -12.13
N LEU A 113 -0.87 6.24 -12.73
CA LEU A 113 -1.29 6.73 -14.06
C LEU A 113 -1.77 8.19 -14.03
N HIS A 114 -2.32 8.63 -12.90
CA HIS A 114 -2.88 9.96 -12.74
C HIS A 114 -1.81 11.01 -12.43
N TYR A 115 -1.00 10.77 -11.40
CA TYR A 115 0.02 11.72 -10.93
C TYR A 115 1.40 11.51 -11.57
N ARG A 116 1.74 10.28 -11.98
CA ARG A 116 3.07 9.93 -12.51
C ARG A 116 4.15 10.28 -11.48
N ASP A 117 5.09 11.15 -11.85
CA ASP A 117 6.18 11.64 -11.00
C ASP A 117 5.87 13.03 -10.40
N GLU A 118 4.63 13.51 -10.50
CA GLU A 118 4.21 14.76 -9.85
C GLU A 118 3.95 14.56 -8.35
N ALA A 119 4.04 15.66 -7.59
CA ALA A 119 3.83 15.66 -6.16
C ALA A 119 2.46 15.10 -5.77
N LEU A 120 2.44 14.23 -4.76
CA LEU A 120 1.23 13.60 -4.28
C LEU A 120 0.54 14.45 -3.18
N PRO A 121 -0.78 14.33 -3.03
CA PRO A 121 -1.45 14.75 -1.81
C PRO A 121 -0.85 14.04 -0.59
N ASP A 122 -0.66 14.77 0.50
CA ASP A 122 -0.07 14.27 1.75
C ASP A 122 1.31 13.59 1.58
N GLU A 123 2.11 14.04 0.61
CA GLU A 123 3.41 13.46 0.27
C GLU A 123 4.35 13.33 1.48
N GLU A 124 4.44 14.35 2.34
CA GLU A 124 5.27 14.33 3.55
C GLU A 124 4.91 13.16 4.48
N ARG A 125 3.61 12.94 4.72
CA ARG A 125 3.11 11.84 5.54
C ARG A 125 3.51 10.48 4.95
N ARG A 126 3.42 10.34 3.63
CA ARG A 126 3.78 9.10 2.92
C ARG A 126 5.29 8.89 2.88
N ALA A 127 6.06 9.95 2.68
CA ALA A 127 7.52 9.92 2.74
C ALA A 127 7.99 9.43 4.12
N THR A 128 7.44 9.99 5.21
CA THR A 128 7.73 9.51 6.58
C THR A 128 7.44 8.02 6.76
N HIS A 129 6.36 7.51 6.16
CA HIS A 129 6.04 6.07 6.24
C HIS A 129 7.08 5.20 5.52
N TYR A 130 7.51 5.60 4.33
CA TYR A 130 8.55 4.87 3.60
C TYR A 130 9.91 5.01 4.27
N GLU A 131 10.27 6.19 4.79
CA GLU A 131 11.50 6.42 5.55
C GLU A 131 11.61 5.47 6.75
N ARG A 132 10.51 5.25 7.49
CA ARG A 132 10.48 4.27 8.60
C ARG A 132 10.75 2.84 8.13
N LYS A 133 10.22 2.45 6.97
CA LYS A 133 10.47 1.12 6.38
C LYS A 133 11.92 0.99 5.93
N VAL A 134 12.49 2.03 5.33
CA VAL A 134 13.91 2.05 4.94
C VAL A 134 14.81 1.95 6.17
N ALA A 135 14.50 2.69 7.23
CA ALA A 135 15.25 2.62 8.50
C ALA A 135 15.18 1.22 9.13
N ALA A 136 14.00 0.60 9.18
CA ALA A 136 13.83 -0.76 9.67
C ALA A 136 14.64 -1.80 8.86
N LEU A 137 14.69 -1.61 7.53
CA LEU A 137 15.47 -2.47 6.64
C LEU A 137 16.98 -2.26 6.82
N ALA A 138 17.43 -1.01 6.94
CA ALA A 138 18.83 -0.67 7.20
C ALA A 138 19.33 -1.29 8.51
N GLU A 139 18.53 -1.21 9.58
CA GLU A 139 18.84 -1.83 10.86
C GLU A 139 18.95 -3.36 10.74
N THR A 140 18.03 -3.99 10.01
CA THR A 140 18.06 -5.43 9.74
C THR A 140 19.31 -5.83 8.96
N PHE A 141 19.82 -4.95 8.10
CA PHE A 141 21.04 -5.17 7.34
C PHE A 141 22.32 -4.82 8.11
N GLY A 142 22.22 -4.19 9.28
CA GLY A 142 23.36 -3.69 10.03
C GLY A 142 24.10 -2.55 9.32
N THR A 143 23.38 -1.72 8.55
CA THR A 143 23.93 -0.58 7.80
C THR A 143 23.19 0.72 8.12
N GLU A 144 23.75 1.85 7.70
CA GLU A 144 23.04 3.13 7.71
C GLU A 144 22.00 3.21 6.59
N VAL A 145 21.03 4.12 6.75
CA VAL A 145 20.05 4.43 5.70
C VAL A 145 20.77 4.95 4.46
N SER A 146 20.55 4.30 3.32
CA SER A 146 21.15 4.69 2.04
C SER A 146 20.17 4.54 0.86
N PRO A 147 20.48 5.16 -0.30
CA PRO A 147 19.73 4.95 -1.54
C PRO A 147 19.64 3.48 -1.96
N GLU A 148 20.66 2.67 -1.66
CA GLU A 148 20.68 1.23 -1.95
C GLU A 148 19.66 0.48 -1.08
N VAL A 149 19.56 0.80 0.22
CA VAL A 149 18.52 0.22 1.09
C VAL A 149 17.13 0.62 0.62
N ALA A 150 16.94 1.89 0.24
CA ALA A 150 15.66 2.36 -0.31
C ALA A 150 15.29 1.64 -1.63
N SER A 151 16.28 1.43 -2.51
CA SER A 151 16.11 0.66 -3.75
C SER A 151 15.76 -0.80 -3.48
N CYS A 152 16.37 -1.40 -2.46
CA CYS A 152 16.04 -2.76 -2.01
C CYS A 152 14.58 -2.84 -1.56
N LEU A 153 14.13 -1.90 -0.69
CA LEU A 153 12.73 -1.84 -0.26
C LEU A 153 11.77 -1.72 -1.45
N LEU A 154 12.08 -0.84 -2.41
CA LEU A 154 11.27 -0.69 -3.62
C LEU A 154 11.21 -2.01 -4.42
N GLY A 155 12.32 -2.72 -4.56
CA GLY A 155 12.39 -4.03 -5.19
C GLY A 155 11.55 -5.09 -4.47
N LEU A 156 11.59 -5.14 -3.14
CA LEU A 156 10.77 -6.06 -2.34
C LEU A 156 9.27 -5.78 -2.51
N ILE A 157 8.87 -4.51 -2.52
CA ILE A 157 7.48 -4.10 -2.77
C ILE A 157 7.05 -4.50 -4.20
N ALA A 158 7.90 -4.24 -5.20
CA ALA A 158 7.62 -4.62 -6.58
C ALA A 158 7.43 -6.14 -6.71
N LEU A 159 8.31 -6.93 -6.12
CA LEU A 159 8.24 -8.40 -6.12
C LEU A 159 6.92 -8.92 -5.52
N ALA A 160 6.48 -8.33 -4.41
CA ALA A 160 5.25 -8.72 -3.72
C ALA A 160 3.98 -8.30 -4.49
N ALA A 161 3.96 -7.09 -5.05
CA ALA A 161 2.76 -6.49 -5.64
C ALA A 161 2.54 -6.86 -7.11
N TRP A 162 3.61 -7.11 -7.88
CA TRP A 162 3.54 -7.27 -9.33
C TRP A 162 2.57 -8.37 -9.79
N PRO A 163 2.52 -9.58 -9.19
CA PRO A 163 1.58 -10.60 -9.62
C PRO A 163 0.10 -10.17 -9.53
N SER A 164 -0.22 -9.30 -8.57
CA SER A 164 -1.56 -8.74 -8.37
C SER A 164 -1.82 -7.53 -9.28
N ALA A 165 -0.78 -6.79 -9.64
CA ALA A 165 -0.86 -5.66 -10.58
C ALA A 165 -1.15 -6.11 -12.01
N VAL A 166 -0.58 -7.25 -12.44
CA VAL A 166 -0.68 -7.78 -13.81
C VAL A 166 -1.16 -9.23 -13.85
N PRO A 167 -2.36 -9.55 -13.33
CA PRO A 167 -2.84 -10.92 -13.21
C PRO A 167 -2.93 -11.66 -14.56
N GLN A 168 -3.17 -10.92 -15.64
CA GLN A 168 -3.13 -11.45 -17.01
C GLN A 168 -1.72 -11.91 -17.41
N MET A 169 -0.68 -11.17 -17.05
CA MET A 169 0.70 -11.55 -17.36
C MET A 169 1.12 -12.75 -16.51
N SER A 170 0.80 -12.76 -15.22
CA SER A 170 1.06 -13.93 -14.37
C SER A 170 0.38 -15.19 -14.91
N ARG A 171 -0.86 -15.09 -15.40
CA ARG A 171 -1.55 -16.21 -16.05
C ARG A 171 -0.88 -16.65 -17.35
N LEU A 172 -0.42 -15.70 -18.18
CA LEU A 172 0.24 -16.01 -19.46
C LEU A 172 1.61 -16.66 -19.26
N ILE A 173 2.40 -16.17 -18.31
CA ILE A 173 3.75 -16.65 -18.01
C ILE A 173 3.71 -18.04 -17.33
N LEU A 174 2.84 -18.21 -16.34
CA LEU A 174 2.75 -19.47 -15.58
C LEU A 174 1.94 -20.56 -16.29
N GLY A 175 1.21 -20.20 -17.35
CA GLY A 175 0.40 -21.13 -18.12
C GLY A 175 -0.86 -21.63 -17.40
N ALA A 176 -1.52 -22.62 -18.00
CA ALA A 176 -2.78 -23.20 -17.52
C ALA A 176 -2.61 -24.43 -16.60
N GLY A 177 -1.37 -24.85 -16.34
CA GLY A 177 -1.06 -26.00 -15.49
C GLY A 177 -1.22 -25.72 -13.99
N PRO A 178 -0.88 -26.70 -13.13
CA PRO A 178 -0.83 -26.50 -11.69
C PRO A 178 0.06 -25.30 -11.36
N ARG A 179 -0.49 -24.33 -10.60
CA ARG A 179 0.29 -23.14 -10.26
C ARG A 179 1.32 -23.50 -9.19
N PRO A 180 2.60 -23.15 -9.38
CA PRO A 180 3.56 -23.24 -8.30
C PRO A 180 3.10 -22.38 -7.12
N ASP A 181 3.55 -22.71 -5.90
CA ASP A 181 3.36 -21.85 -4.75
C ASP A 181 4.17 -20.56 -4.95
N LEU A 182 3.54 -19.59 -5.59
CA LEU A 182 4.16 -18.32 -5.93
C LEU A 182 4.53 -17.56 -4.66
N ARG A 183 3.76 -17.68 -3.58
CA ARG A 183 4.10 -17.05 -2.31
C ARG A 183 5.45 -17.57 -1.81
N ALA A 184 5.58 -18.89 -1.68
CA ALA A 184 6.84 -19.51 -1.23
C ALA A 184 8.01 -19.18 -2.15
N HIS A 185 7.79 -19.16 -3.47
CA HIS A 185 8.81 -18.79 -4.44
C HIS A 185 9.29 -17.33 -4.26
N LEU A 186 8.37 -16.37 -4.10
CA LEU A 186 8.72 -14.96 -3.92
C LEU A 186 9.50 -14.72 -2.62
N VAL A 187 9.10 -15.39 -1.52
CA VAL A 187 9.81 -15.32 -0.24
C VAL A 187 11.23 -15.85 -0.39
N GLU A 188 11.40 -17.04 -0.97
CA GLU A 188 12.74 -17.61 -1.14
C GLU A 188 13.62 -16.79 -2.10
N PHE A 189 13.03 -16.24 -3.16
CA PHE A 189 13.73 -15.32 -4.05
C PHE A 189 14.19 -14.05 -3.31
N ALA A 190 13.30 -13.43 -2.51
CA ALA A 190 13.62 -12.27 -1.71
C ALA A 190 14.72 -12.56 -0.69
N ARG A 191 14.69 -13.73 -0.04
CA ARG A 191 15.69 -14.15 0.94
C ARG A 191 17.10 -14.19 0.34
N ARG A 192 17.24 -14.72 -0.87
CA ARG A 192 18.53 -14.75 -1.59
C ARG A 192 19.00 -13.35 -1.98
N ALA A 193 18.12 -12.55 -2.56
CA ALA A 193 18.44 -11.17 -2.96
C ALA A 193 18.84 -10.29 -1.77
N VAL A 194 18.18 -10.47 -0.62
CA VAL A 194 18.52 -9.78 0.63
C VAL A 194 19.87 -10.24 1.18
N ALA A 195 20.16 -11.55 1.17
CA ALA A 195 21.43 -12.07 1.64
C ALA A 195 22.62 -11.51 0.84
N ASP A 196 22.48 -11.36 -0.48
CA ASP A 196 23.48 -10.76 -1.35
C ASP A 196 23.66 -9.24 -1.12
N SER A 197 22.66 -8.58 -0.49
CA SER A 197 22.67 -7.16 -0.17
C SER A 197 23.26 -6.84 1.20
N LEU A 198 23.48 -7.86 2.05
CA LEU A 198 24.13 -7.68 3.35
C LEU A 198 25.62 -7.40 3.14
N PRO A 199 26.22 -6.45 3.89
CA PRO A 199 27.67 -6.29 3.86
C PRO A 199 28.32 -7.62 4.20
N ALA A 200 29.24 -8.10 3.33
CA ALA A 200 30.00 -9.31 3.59
C ALA A 200 30.63 -9.17 4.98
N GLY A 201 30.20 -10.01 5.92
CA GLY A 201 30.49 -9.86 7.34
C GLY A 201 31.94 -9.46 7.55
N GLY A 202 32.15 -8.31 8.18
CA GLY A 202 33.47 -7.81 8.51
C GLY A 202 34.21 -8.90 9.28
N GLY A 203 35.12 -9.59 8.59
CA GLY A 203 36.01 -10.55 9.21
C GLY A 203 36.68 -9.84 10.37
N ALA A 204 36.42 -10.31 11.58
CA ALA A 204 37.17 -9.93 12.75
C ALA A 204 38.65 -10.20 12.44
N GLY A 205 39.36 -9.16 12.02
CA GLY A 205 40.81 -9.12 11.95
C GLY A 205 41.34 -9.10 13.38
N THR A 206 41.23 -10.23 14.08
CA THR A 206 42.11 -10.56 15.19
C THR A 206 43.50 -10.78 14.59
N GLY A 207 44.24 -9.67 14.45
CA GLY A 207 45.66 -9.64 14.19
C GLY A 207 46.33 -8.82 15.28
N ALA A 208 46.30 -9.33 16.50
CA ALA A 208 47.26 -8.97 17.52
C ALA A 208 48.60 -9.68 17.21
N GLU A 209 49.70 -8.99 17.51
CA GLU A 209 51.08 -9.47 17.65
C GLU A 209 51.85 -9.85 16.37
N ALA A 210 52.73 -8.94 15.93
CA ALA A 210 54.19 -9.02 16.16
C ALA A 210 54.88 -7.70 15.77
#